data_AF-A0A538ETY5-F1
#
_entry.id   AF-A0A538ETY5-F1
#
_cell.length_a   1.000
_cell.length_b   1.000
_cell.length_c   1.000
_cell.angle_alpha   90.00
_cell.angle_beta   90.00
_cell.angle_gamma   90.00
#
_symmetry.space_group_name_H-M   'P 1'
#
loop_
_entity.id
_entity.type
_entity.pdbx_description
1 polymer ?
#
loop_
_entity_poly.entity_id
_entity_poly.type
_entity_poly.pdbx_seq_one_letter_code
_entity_poly.pdbx_strand_id
1 'polypeptide(L)'
;DALGGVLRGSVVLGFTLERFVNEVNGVWQEVVVCDGTRLILWHGEDVAPGDGPAGSMTSSLRVVPLSAITEVGCRRRLTRTATGQARVDSIDVYLLLTSLDEAGGGPGEDAGPAIRHDALRFGKTIDDGGHGQIDRLEEFARLVASLVGRPL
;
A
#
# COMPACT_ATOMS: atom_id res chain seq x y z
N ASP A 1 16.48 5.53 -7.62
CA ASP A 1 17.60 5.78 -6.69
C ASP A 1 17.38 5.08 -5.33
N ALA A 2 16.47 5.48 -4.45
CA ALA A 2 16.22 4.74 -3.19
C ALA A 2 15.56 3.36 -3.36
N LEU A 3 14.46 3.27 -4.12
CA LEU A 3 13.76 2.00 -4.38
C LEU A 3 14.67 0.97 -5.05
N GLY A 4 15.54 1.42 -5.96
CA GLY A 4 16.52 0.57 -6.62
C GLY A 4 17.53 -0.06 -5.65
N GLY A 5 17.95 0.67 -4.61
CA GLY A 5 18.83 0.13 -3.57
C GLY A 5 18.19 -1.01 -2.77
N VAL A 6 16.89 -0.88 -2.47
CA VAL A 6 16.13 -1.86 -1.66
C VAL A 6 15.74 -3.09 -2.48
N LEU A 7 15.42 -2.88 -3.76
CA LEU A 7 15.04 -3.93 -4.70
C LEU A 7 16.24 -4.71 -5.27
N ARG A 8 17.49 -4.27 -5.06
CA ARG A 8 18.67 -4.94 -5.63
C ARG A 8 18.72 -6.41 -5.21
N GLY A 9 18.47 -7.30 -6.17
CA GLY A 9 18.45 -8.75 -5.98
C GLY A 9 17.09 -9.35 -5.57
N SER A 10 16.09 -8.52 -5.26
CA SER A 10 14.72 -8.98 -5.00
C SER A 10 13.98 -9.28 -6.30
N VAL A 11 13.20 -10.37 -6.32
CA VAL A 11 12.26 -10.65 -7.41
C VAL A 11 10.96 -9.89 -7.13
N VAL A 12 10.53 -9.03 -8.05
CA VAL A 12 9.21 -8.38 -7.95
C VAL A 12 8.14 -9.41 -8.29
N LEU A 13 7.42 -9.90 -7.28
CA LEU A 13 6.32 -10.86 -7.49
C LEU A 13 5.01 -10.15 -7.83
N GLY A 14 4.81 -8.95 -7.29
CA GLY A 14 3.65 -8.12 -7.59
C GLY A 14 3.79 -6.72 -7.04
N PHE A 15 3.00 -5.80 -7.57
CA PHE A 15 2.98 -4.42 -7.12
C PHE A 15 1.62 -3.77 -7.32
N THR A 16 1.36 -2.73 -6.55
CA THR A 16 0.29 -1.75 -6.79
C THR A 16 0.89 -0.34 -6.83
N LEU A 17 0.21 0.57 -7.52
CA LEU A 17 0.61 1.96 -7.63
C LEU A 17 -0.58 2.88 -7.40
N GLU A 18 -0.29 4.06 -6.89
CA GLU A 18 -1.24 5.15 -6.79
C GLU A 18 -0.57 6.43 -7.28
N ARG A 19 -1.33 7.21 -8.04
CA ARG A 19 -0.83 8.48 -8.58
C ARG A 19 -1.98 9.44 -8.81
N PHE A 20 -1.89 10.61 -8.19
CA PHE A 20 -2.79 11.71 -8.49
C PHE A 20 -2.04 13.03 -8.53
N VAL A 21 -2.67 14.03 -9.13
CA VAL A 21 -2.18 15.41 -9.14
C VAL A 21 -3.03 16.17 -8.13
N ASN A 22 -2.37 16.84 -7.19
CA ASN A 22 -3.04 17.62 -6.15
C ASN A 22 -3.46 19.00 -6.66
N GLU A 23 -4.11 19.78 -5.80
CA GLU A 23 -4.69 21.09 -6.14
C GLU A 23 -3.65 22.15 -6.58
N VAL A 24 -2.37 21.95 -6.23
CA VAL A 24 -1.28 22.85 -6.60
C VAL A 24 -0.46 22.33 -7.78
N ASN A 25 -1.01 21.41 -8.57
CA ASN A 25 -0.33 20.70 -9.66
C ASN A 25 0.90 19.88 -9.24
N GLY A 26 1.04 19.59 -7.94
CA GLY A 26 2.04 18.67 -7.43
C GLY A 26 1.60 17.23 -7.66
N VAL A 27 2.54 16.36 -8.01
CA VAL A 27 2.29 14.94 -8.19
C VAL A 27 2.51 14.22 -6.86
N TRP A 28 1.50 13.47 -6.42
CA TRP A 28 1.62 12.49 -5.35
C TRP A 28 1.69 11.09 -5.96
N GLN A 29 2.60 10.27 -5.45
CA GLN A 29 2.86 8.92 -5.97
C GLN A 29 3.15 7.95 -4.82
N GLU A 30 2.59 6.76 -4.93
CA GLU A 30 2.93 5.63 -4.07
C GLU A 30 3.10 4.37 -4.90
N VAL A 31 4.11 3.58 -4.54
CA VAL A 31 4.35 2.26 -5.12
C VAL A 31 4.56 1.29 -3.98
N VAL A 32 3.82 0.18 -4.00
CA VAL A 32 4.02 -0.93 -3.07
C VAL A 32 4.41 -2.16 -3.84
N VAL A 33 5.57 -2.73 -3.51
CA VAL A 33 6.12 -3.94 -4.11
C VAL A 33 6.09 -5.08 -3.10
N CYS A 34 5.64 -6.26 -3.53
CA CYS A 34 5.80 -7.50 -2.79
C CYS A 34 6.90 -8.34 -3.46
N ASP A 35 7.92 -8.71 -2.70
CA ASP A 35 9.05 -9.54 -3.19
C ASP A 35 8.99 -10.99 -2.72
N GLY A 36 7.88 -11.39 -2.07
CA GLY A 36 7.68 -12.73 -1.51
C GLY A 36 8.00 -12.85 -0.03
N THR A 37 8.75 -11.90 0.54
CA THR A 37 9.13 -11.91 1.98
C THR A 37 8.71 -10.63 2.70
N ARG A 38 8.60 -9.52 1.98
CA ARG A 38 8.29 -8.20 2.52
C ARG A 38 7.50 -7.36 1.51
N LEU A 39 6.82 -6.37 2.03
CA LEU A 39 6.32 -5.22 1.28
C LEU A 39 7.35 -4.10 1.34
N ILE A 40 7.62 -3.48 0.20
CA ILE A 40 8.46 -2.29 0.06
C ILE A 40 7.55 -1.18 -0.44
N LEU A 41 7.32 -0.19 0.41
CA LEU A 41 6.47 0.95 0.14
C LEU A 41 7.38 2.15 -0.14
N TRP A 42 7.20 2.76 -1.29
CA TRP A 42 7.83 4.02 -1.64
C TRP A 42 6.74 5.06 -1.86
N HIS A 43 6.95 6.24 -1.28
CA HIS A 43 6.10 7.40 -1.47
C HIS A 43 6.96 8.56 -1.97
N GLY A 44 6.37 9.36 -2.85
CA GLY A 44 6.93 10.59 -3.39
C GLY A 44 5.85 11.63 -3.54
N GLU A 45 6.14 12.86 -3.16
CA GLU A 45 5.22 13.99 -3.31
C GLU A 45 5.99 15.26 -3.64
N ASP A 46 5.58 15.93 -4.71
CA ASP A 46 6.14 17.23 -5.08
C ASP A 46 5.95 18.25 -3.94
N VAL A 47 7.01 19.00 -3.67
CA VAL A 47 6.99 20.10 -2.70
C VAL A 47 6.21 21.28 -3.31
N ALA A 48 5.40 21.95 -2.49
CA ALA A 48 4.60 23.08 -2.95
C ALA A 48 5.47 24.23 -3.48
N PRO A 49 4.97 25.03 -4.44
CA PRO A 49 5.70 26.19 -4.94
C PRO A 49 6.10 27.15 -3.80
N GLY A 50 7.39 27.44 -3.69
CA GLY A 50 7.94 28.34 -2.65
C GLY A 50 8.59 27.62 -1.46
N ASP A 51 8.32 26.32 -1.27
CA ASP A 51 8.89 25.52 -0.19
C ASP A 51 10.22 24.82 -0.57
N GLY A 52 10.72 25.08 -1.78
CA GLY A 52 12.01 24.56 -2.25
C GLY A 52 12.32 24.92 -3.70
N PRO A 53 13.49 24.49 -4.21
CA PRO A 53 13.83 24.59 -5.63
C PRO A 53 12.77 23.92 -6.53
N ALA A 54 12.62 24.40 -7.77
CA ALA A 54 11.69 23.80 -8.73
C ALA A 54 12.03 22.32 -8.98
N GLY A 55 11.00 21.46 -8.95
CA GLY A 55 11.15 20.00 -9.08
C GLY A 55 11.58 19.29 -7.79
N SER A 56 11.53 19.97 -6.64
CA SER A 56 11.75 19.31 -5.34
C SER A 56 10.58 18.38 -5.01
N MET A 57 10.91 17.22 -4.43
CA MET A 57 9.94 16.25 -3.92
C MET A 57 10.36 15.79 -2.53
N THR A 58 9.38 15.54 -1.67
CA THR A 58 9.56 14.70 -0.49
C THR A 58 9.50 13.24 -0.91
N SER A 59 10.26 12.38 -0.25
CA SER A 59 10.22 10.95 -0.51
C SER A 59 10.43 10.17 0.76
N SER A 60 9.66 9.09 0.91
CA SER A 60 9.80 8.15 2.01
C SER A 60 9.83 6.72 1.51
N LEU A 61 10.43 5.85 2.33
CA LEU A 61 10.53 4.42 2.07
C LEU A 61 10.22 3.68 3.37
N ARG A 62 9.32 2.70 3.32
CA ARG A 62 9.01 1.80 4.41
C ARG A 62 9.11 0.36 3.93
N VAL A 63 9.68 -0.51 4.77
CA VAL A 63 9.73 -1.95 4.52
C VAL A 63 8.93 -2.66 5.62
N VAL A 64 7.99 -3.51 5.24
CA VAL A 64 7.14 -4.26 6.17
C VAL A 64 7.30 -5.75 5.88
N PRO A 65 7.80 -6.58 6.81
CA PRO A 65 7.86 -8.02 6.60
C PRO A 65 6.44 -8.59 6.44
N LEU A 66 6.25 -9.57 5.56
CA LEU A 66 4.92 -10.17 5.36
C LEU A 66 4.39 -10.83 6.64
N SER A 67 5.27 -11.29 7.52
CA SER A 67 4.91 -11.84 8.83
C SER A 67 4.26 -10.83 9.78
N ALA A 68 4.39 -9.53 9.52
CA ALA A 68 3.70 -8.51 10.30
C ALA A 68 2.24 -8.31 9.87
N ILE A 69 1.83 -8.84 8.71
CA ILE A 69 0.45 -8.74 8.22
C ILE A 69 -0.40 -9.81 8.89
N THR A 70 -1.40 -9.38 9.66
CA THR A 70 -2.34 -10.27 10.36
C THR A 70 -3.58 -10.56 9.55
N GLU A 71 -3.97 -9.64 8.67
CA GLU A 71 -5.18 -9.77 7.87
C GLU A 71 -5.00 -9.10 6.51
N VAL A 72 -5.54 -9.75 5.48
CA VAL A 72 -5.66 -9.22 4.13
C VAL A 72 -7.13 -9.17 3.77
N GLY A 73 -7.69 -7.96 3.65
CA GLY A 73 -9.06 -7.75 3.25
C GLY A 73 -9.17 -7.16 1.85
N CYS A 74 -10.16 -7.63 1.09
CA CYS A 74 -10.45 -7.16 -0.26
C CYS A 74 -11.96 -6.99 -0.41
N ARG A 75 -12.40 -5.79 -0.75
CA ARG A 75 -13.80 -5.46 -1.02
C ARG A 75 -13.95 -4.99 -2.46
N ARG A 76 -14.93 -5.53 -3.19
CA ARG A 76 -15.24 -5.13 -4.56
C ARG A 76 -16.63 -4.51 -4.62
N ARG A 77 -16.76 -3.43 -5.39
CA ARG A 77 -18.06 -2.92 -5.81
C ARG A 77 -18.37 -3.48 -7.19
N LEU A 78 -19.55 -4.08 -7.33
CA LEU A 78 -20.02 -4.62 -8.61
C LEU A 78 -21.16 -3.75 -9.14
N THR A 79 -21.09 -3.39 -10.42
CA THR A 79 -22.18 -2.77 -11.18
C THR A 79 -22.65 -3.72 -12.28
N ARG A 80 -23.84 -3.46 -12.85
CA ARG A 80 -24.34 -4.22 -14.02
C ARG A 80 -24.28 -3.35 -15.26
N THR A 81 -23.83 -3.92 -16.37
CA THR A 81 -23.86 -3.29 -17.69
C THR A 81 -25.29 -3.24 -18.23
N ALA A 82 -25.49 -2.52 -19.34
CA ALA A 82 -26.77 -2.51 -20.07
C ALA A 82 -27.20 -3.91 -20.57
N THR A 83 -26.25 -4.83 -20.74
CA THR A 83 -26.50 -6.24 -21.11
C THR A 83 -26.76 -7.15 -19.89
N GLY A 84 -26.77 -6.58 -18.67
CA GLY A 84 -27.01 -7.30 -17.42
C GLY A 84 -25.78 -8.01 -16.83
N GLN A 85 -24.63 -7.95 -17.52
CA GLN A 85 -23.38 -8.57 -17.04
C GLN A 85 -22.82 -7.81 -15.83
N ALA A 86 -22.33 -8.54 -14.83
CA ALA A 86 -21.64 -7.93 -13.69
C ALA A 86 -20.25 -7.45 -14.10
N ARG A 87 -19.86 -6.28 -13.60
CA ARG A 87 -18.57 -5.64 -13.81
C ARG A 87 -18.06 -5.10 -12.48
N VAL A 88 -16.76 -5.23 -12.23
CA VAL A 88 -16.13 -4.58 -11.07
C VAL A 88 -15.97 -3.09 -11.37
N ASP A 89 -16.49 -2.28 -10.44
CA ASP A 89 -16.52 -0.83 -10.54
C ASP A 89 -15.45 -0.15 -9.68
N SER A 90 -15.20 -0.76 -8.53
CA SER A 90 -14.10 -0.38 -7.65
C SER A 90 -13.62 -1.57 -6.83
N ILE A 91 -12.40 -1.44 -6.32
CA ILE A 91 -11.78 -2.38 -5.38
C ILE A 91 -11.11 -1.60 -4.26
N ASP A 92 -11.32 -2.02 -3.02
CA ASP A 92 -10.64 -1.55 -1.82
C ASP A 92 -9.89 -2.73 -1.20
N VAL A 93 -8.58 -2.59 -1.01
CA VAL A 93 -7.73 -3.57 -0.34
C VAL A 93 -7.19 -2.96 0.94
N TYR A 94 -7.20 -3.72 2.03
CA TYR A 94 -6.52 -3.33 3.26
C TYR A 94 -5.66 -4.45 3.80
N LEU A 95 -4.52 -4.07 4.39
CA LEU A 95 -3.61 -4.97 5.07
C LEU A 95 -3.51 -4.52 6.52
N LEU A 96 -3.94 -5.36 7.45
CA LEU A 96 -3.81 -5.10 8.87
C LEU A 96 -2.43 -5.54 9.34
N LEU A 97 -1.72 -4.65 10.01
CA LEU A 97 -0.38 -4.91 10.55
C LEU A 97 -0.47 -5.11 12.07
N THR A 98 0.32 -6.04 12.59
CA THR A 98 0.69 -6.00 14.01
C THR A 98 1.79 -4.95 14.17
N SER A 99 1.52 -3.90 14.94
CA SER A 99 2.60 -3.04 15.46
C SER A 99 2.66 -3.22 16.97
N LEU A 100 3.86 -3.55 17.47
CA LEU A 100 4.17 -3.48 18.88
C LEU A 100 4.63 -2.05 19.14
N ASP A 101 3.92 -1.32 20.00
CA ASP A 101 4.41 -0.04 20.49
C ASP A 101 5.42 -0.31 21.61
N GLU A 102 6.68 0.09 21.42
CA GLU A 102 7.68 0.06 22.50
C GLU A 102 7.42 1.17 23.54
N ALA A 103 6.52 2.13 23.27
CA ALA A 103 6.28 3.31 24.11
C ALA A 103 5.24 3.12 25.24
N GLY A 104 5.01 1.89 25.71
CA GLY A 104 4.13 1.63 26.87
C GLY A 104 4.83 1.64 28.24
N GLY A 105 6.15 1.60 28.29
CA GLY A 105 6.92 1.41 29.53
C GLY A 105 7.42 2.71 30.15
N GLY A 106 6.52 3.58 30.62
CA GLY A 106 6.89 4.60 31.61
C GLY A 106 7.28 3.91 32.93
N PRO A 107 8.27 4.41 33.70
CA PRO A 107 8.70 3.76 34.93
C PRO A 107 7.58 3.90 35.99
N GLY A 108 6.71 2.90 36.09
CA GLY A 108 5.67 2.87 37.14
C GLY A 108 4.40 2.05 36.86
N GLU A 109 4.13 1.60 35.62
CA GLU A 109 2.90 0.84 35.33
C GLU A 109 3.21 -0.51 34.67
N ASP A 110 2.65 -1.59 35.23
CA ASP A 110 2.53 -2.94 34.63
C ASP A 110 1.59 -2.93 33.41
N ALA A 111 1.73 -1.96 32.51
CA ALA A 111 1.05 -1.92 31.24
C ALA A 111 1.97 -2.57 30.20
N GLY A 112 1.73 -3.85 29.91
CA GLY A 112 2.38 -4.51 28.77
C GLY A 112 2.20 -3.73 27.47
N PRO A 113 3.03 -3.98 26.44
CA PRO A 113 3.02 -3.20 25.20
C PRO A 113 1.61 -3.15 24.60
N ALA A 114 1.10 -1.94 24.39
CA ALA A 114 -0.19 -1.74 23.74
C ALA A 114 -0.08 -2.16 22.27
N ILE A 115 -0.85 -3.15 21.86
CA ILE A 115 -0.91 -3.58 20.46
C ILE A 115 -1.72 -2.52 19.70
N ARG A 116 -1.04 -1.81 18.80
CA ARG A 116 -1.71 -0.93 17.84
C ARG A 116 -1.82 -1.65 16.50
N HIS A 117 -3.01 -1.59 15.91
CA HIS A 117 -3.22 -2.06 14.56
C HIS A 117 -3.06 -0.89 13.59
N ASP A 118 -1.99 -0.91 12.82
CA ASP A 118 -1.82 -0.04 11.66
C ASP A 118 -2.42 -0.73 10.43
N ALA A 119 -2.98 0.04 9.49
CA ALA A 119 -3.56 -0.50 8.27
C ALA A 119 -2.99 0.20 7.04
N LEU A 120 -2.53 -0.59 6.08
CA LEU A 120 -2.26 -0.12 4.71
C LEU A 120 -3.54 -0.24 3.91
N ARG A 121 -3.88 0.76 3.08
CA ARG A 121 -5.11 0.79 2.30
C ARG A 121 -4.81 1.22 0.87
N PHE A 122 -5.40 0.50 -0.07
CA PHE A 122 -5.26 0.75 -1.50
C PHE A 122 -6.64 0.71 -2.14
N GLY A 123 -6.95 1.71 -2.95
CA GLY A 123 -8.23 1.80 -3.65
C GLY A 123 -8.00 2.02 -5.14
N LYS A 124 -8.89 1.47 -5.97
CA LYS A 124 -9.01 1.83 -7.38
C LYS A 124 -10.47 1.86 -7.80
N THR A 125 -10.78 2.77 -8.70
CA THR A 125 -12.10 2.86 -9.34
C THR A 125 -11.93 2.87 -10.86
N ILE A 126 -13.02 2.76 -11.61
CA ILE A 126 -12.97 2.93 -13.07
C ILE A 126 -12.48 4.33 -13.46
N ASP A 127 -12.93 5.35 -12.72
CA ASP A 127 -12.58 6.74 -13.01
C ASP A 127 -11.14 7.06 -12.54
N ASP A 128 -10.65 6.28 -11.57
CA ASP A 128 -9.33 6.39 -10.97
C ASP A 128 -8.45 5.20 -11.35
N GLY A 129 -7.91 5.25 -12.57
CA GLY A 129 -6.96 4.28 -13.09
C GLY A 129 -7.55 3.21 -14.03
N GLY A 130 -8.87 3.09 -14.11
CA GLY A 130 -9.56 2.19 -15.03
C GLY A 130 -9.45 0.71 -14.67
N HIS A 131 -10.02 -0.14 -15.53
CA HIS A 131 -10.08 -1.60 -15.31
C HIS A 131 -8.72 -2.22 -15.05
N GLY A 132 -7.69 -1.82 -15.80
CA GLY A 132 -6.36 -2.39 -15.67
C GLY A 132 -5.75 -2.17 -14.28
N GLN A 133 -6.03 -1.03 -13.63
CA GLN A 133 -5.55 -0.77 -12.27
C GLN A 133 -6.37 -1.53 -11.23
N ILE A 134 -7.68 -1.70 -11.44
CA ILE A 134 -8.52 -2.58 -10.61
C ILE A 134 -7.98 -4.01 -10.66
N ASP A 135 -7.76 -4.55 -11.86
CA ASP A 135 -7.26 -5.90 -12.06
C ASP A 135 -5.87 -6.08 -11.42
N ARG A 136 -4.98 -5.10 -11.58
CA ARG A 136 -3.65 -5.11 -10.95
C ARG A 136 -3.73 -5.11 -9.42
N LEU A 137 -4.59 -4.29 -8.83
CA LEU A 137 -4.76 -4.27 -7.38
C LEU A 137 -5.39 -5.58 -6.88
N GLU A 138 -6.26 -6.20 -7.67
CA GLU A 138 -6.82 -7.52 -7.37
C GLU A 138 -5.76 -8.63 -7.42
N GLU A 139 -4.91 -8.63 -8.45
CA GLU A 139 -3.74 -9.52 -8.56
C GLU A 139 -2.80 -9.36 -7.37
N PHE A 140 -2.49 -8.12 -7.00
CA PHE A 140 -1.65 -7.81 -5.84
C PHE A 140 -2.25 -8.34 -4.54
N ALA A 141 -3.54 -8.10 -4.30
CA ALA A 141 -4.23 -8.58 -3.09
C ALA A 141 -4.22 -10.12 -3.01
N ARG A 142 -4.48 -10.81 -4.13
CA ARG A 142 -4.41 -12.27 -4.21
C ARG A 142 -3.01 -12.80 -3.92
N LEU A 143 -1.99 -12.16 -4.47
CA LEU A 143 -0.59 -12.52 -4.22
C LEU A 143 -0.26 -12.40 -2.73
N VAL A 144 -0.52 -11.26 -2.12
CA VAL A 144 -0.22 -11.03 -0.69
C VAL A 144 -0.99 -12.01 0.18
N ALA A 145 -2.29 -12.19 -0.06
CA ALA A 145 -3.11 -13.17 0.65
C ALA A 145 -2.58 -14.61 0.51
N SER A 146 -2.00 -14.96 -0.64
CA SER A 146 -1.42 -16.29 -0.84
C SER A 146 -0.14 -16.52 -0.05
N LEU A 147 0.57 -15.46 0.35
CA LEU A 147 1.86 -15.52 1.04
C LEU A 147 1.71 -15.34 2.57
N VAL A 148 0.71 -14.60 3.01
CA VAL A 148 0.43 -14.37 4.44
C VAL A 148 -0.16 -15.64 5.07
N GLY A 149 0.30 -15.98 6.28
CA GLY A 149 -0.23 -17.10 7.06
C GLY A 149 0.23 -18.50 6.61
N ARG A 150 1.13 -18.61 5.62
CA ARG A 150 1.80 -19.88 5.34
C ARG A 150 2.84 -20.17 6.43
N PRO A 151 2.89 -21.39 6.99
CA PRO A 151 4.03 -21.82 7.78
C PRO A 151 5.30 -21.72 6.90
N LEU A 152 6.38 -21.18 7.47
CA LEU A 152 7.71 -21.20 6.86
C LEU A 152 8.23 -22.64 6.75
#